data_AF-A0A3B0WPF4-F1
#
_entry.id   AF-A0A3B0WPF4-F1
#
_cell.length_a   1.000
_cell.length_b   1.000
_cell.length_c   1.000
_cell.angle_alpha   90.00
_cell.angle_beta   90.00
_cell.angle_gamma   90.00
#
_symmetry.space_group_name_H-M   'P 1'
#
loop_
_entity.id
_entity.type
_entity.pdbx_description
1 polymer ?
#
loop_
_entity_poly.entity_id
_entity_poly.type
_entity_poly.pdbx_seq_one_letter_code
_entity_poly.pdbx_strand_id
1 'polypeptide(L)' 'MSELSKRSTVYFEENVHQALRVKAATTHQSVSEVVNEAVRNALREDQEDLTAFTQRVNEPTLTYEELLDDLKANGKL' A
#
# COMPACT_ATOMS: atom_id res chain seq x y z
N MET A 1 7.43 -17.12 20.05
CA MET A 1 6.16 -16.36 20.02
C MET A 1 6.41 -15.00 20.64
N SER A 2 5.77 -13.96 20.07
CA SER A 2 5.70 -12.56 20.51
C SER A 2 6.98 -11.71 20.46
N GLU A 3 7.29 -11.18 19.27
CA GLU A 3 7.50 -9.72 19.19
C GLU A 3 6.41 -9.16 18.29
N LEU A 4 5.23 -8.91 18.88
CA LEU A 4 4.07 -8.30 18.18
C LEU A 4 4.32 -6.83 17.81
N SER A 5 5.34 -6.20 18.39
CA SER A 5 5.75 -4.84 18.05
C SER A 5 7.24 -4.64 18.33
N LYS A 6 7.90 -3.85 17.48
CA LYS A 6 9.26 -3.36 17.69
C LYS A 6 9.19 -1.87 18.02
N ARG A 7 9.90 -1.43 19.06
CA ARG A 7 9.93 -0.02 19.47
C ARG A 7 10.82 0.77 18.52
N SER A 8 10.28 1.85 17.96
CA SER A 8 11.00 2.82 17.12
C SER A 8 10.77 4.23 17.67
N THR A 9 11.79 5.08 17.54
CA THR A 9 11.68 6.52 17.87
C THR A 9 11.67 7.32 16.57
N VAL A 10 10.67 8.19 16.43
CA VAL A 10 10.47 9.02 15.24
C VAL A 10 10.31 10.47 15.71
N TYR A 11 10.99 11.40 15.05
CA TYR A 11 10.82 12.83 15.29
C TYR A 11 9.71 13.35 14.39
N PHE A 12 8.80 14.13 14.97
CA PHE A 12 7.73 14.82 14.25
C PHE A 12 7.92 16.33 14.40
N GLU A 13 7.51 17.09 13.40
CA GLU A 13 7.31 18.53 13.56
C GLU A 13 6.20 18.79 14.60
N GLU A 14 6.27 19.91 15.32
CA GLU A 14 5.37 20.20 16.45
C GLU A 14 3.89 20.20 16.02
N ASN A 15 3.59 20.86 14.91
CA ASN A 15 2.24 20.92 14.31
C ASN A 15 1.73 19.53 13.90
N VAL A 16 2.59 18.69 13.32
CA VAL A 16 2.25 17.33 12.89
C VAL A 16 1.96 16.46 14.11
N HIS A 17 2.81 16.54 15.14
CA HIS A 17 2.61 15.81 16.39
C HIS A 17 1.30 16.22 17.08
N GLN A 18 0.99 17.52 17.12
CA GLN A 18 -0.27 18.00 17.69
C GLN A 18 -1.49 17.46 16.91
N ALA A 19 -1.47 17.53 15.58
CA ALA A 19 -2.54 17.00 14.74
C ALA A 19 -2.73 15.48 14.94
N LEU A 20 -1.62 14.75 15.05
CA LEU A 20 -1.61 13.30 15.30
C LEU A 20 -2.24 12.95 16.65
N ARG A 21 -1.93 13.71 17.72
CA ARG A 21 -2.54 13.54 19.04
C ARG A 21 -4.05 13.80 19.02
N VAL A 22 -4.49 14.85 18.33
CA VAL A 22 -5.92 15.16 18.17
C VAL A 22 -6.61 14.02 17.42
N LYS A 23 -6.05 13.56 16.30
CA LYS A 23 -6.61 12.45 15.52
C LYS A 23 -6.76 11.18 16.37
N ALA A 24 -5.70 10.77 17.05
CA ALA A 24 -5.70 9.61 17.94
C ALA A 24 -6.80 9.69 19.02
N ALA A 25 -6.96 10.87 19.65
CA ALA A 25 -8.01 11.09 20.64
C ALA A 25 -9.42 10.98 20.03
N THR A 26 -9.64 11.55 18.84
CA THR A 26 -10.94 11.53 18.15
C THR A 26 -11.32 10.14 17.65
N THR A 27 -10.36 9.30 17.30
CA THR A 27 -10.61 7.94 16.79
C THR A 27 -10.52 6.86 17.87
N HIS A 28 -10.27 7.25 19.13
CA HIS A 28 -10.05 6.34 20.26
C HIS A 28 -8.94 5.31 20.00
N GLN A 29 -7.89 5.74 19.30
CA GLN A 29 -6.72 4.94 18.97
C GLN A 29 -5.48 5.50 19.65
N SER A 30 -4.42 4.70 19.74
CA SER A 30 -3.11 5.21 20.15
C SER A 30 -2.41 5.95 19.01
N VAL A 31 -1.51 6.88 19.34
CA VAL A 31 -0.65 7.55 18.34
C VAL A 31 0.13 6.51 17.52
N SER A 32 0.64 5.46 18.17
CA SER A 32 1.35 4.37 17.50
C SER A 32 0.48 3.60 16.50
N GLU A 33 -0.80 3.38 16.80
CA GLU A 33 -1.75 2.75 15.87
C GLU A 33 -1.97 3.61 14.64
N VAL A 34 -2.22 4.92 14.83
CA VAL A 34 -2.43 5.85 13.71
C VAL A 34 -1.19 5.91 12.80
N VAL A 35 0.02 5.95 13.39
CA VAL A 35 1.27 5.93 12.63
C VAL A 35 1.45 4.61 11.90
N ASN A 36 1.21 3.48 12.56
CA ASN A 36 1.32 2.15 11.91
C ASN A 36 0.35 2.01 10.74
N GLU A 37 -0.88 2.49 10.88
CA GLU A 37 -1.86 2.46 9.80
C GLU A 37 -1.43 3.35 8.62
N ALA A 38 -0.96 4.57 8.90
CA ALA A 38 -0.44 5.47 7.87
C ALA A 38 0.74 4.85 7.09
N VAL A 39 1.68 4.22 7.80
CA VAL A 39 2.82 3.53 7.17
C VAL A 39 2.36 2.33 6.33
N ARG A 40 1.42 1.51 6.83
CA ARG A 40 0.87 0.40 6.06
C ARG A 40 0.16 0.88 4.80
N ASN A 41 -0.62 1.95 4.90
CA ASN A 41 -1.31 2.53 3.76
C ASN A 41 -0.32 3.09 2.72
N ALA A 42 0.77 3.72 3.17
CA ALA A 42 1.81 4.24 2.28
C ALA A 42 2.55 3.12 1.53
N LEU A 43 2.69 1.94 2.13
CA LEU A 43 3.37 0.78 1.53
C LEU A 43 2.43 -0.18 0.79
N ARG A 44 1.13 0.10 0.76
CA ARG A 44 0.13 -0.82 0.22
C ARG A 44 0.25 -0.97 -1.30
N GLU A 45 0.48 0.15 -2.01
CA GLU A 45 0.64 0.15 -3.47
C GLU A 45 1.82 -0.74 -3.89
N ASP A 46 3.00 -0.54 -3.29
CA ASP A 46 4.18 -1.39 -3.54
C ASP A 46 3.89 -2.87 -3.28
N GLN A 47 3.11 -3.18 -2.23
CA GLN A 47 2.73 -4.55 -1.91
C GLN A 47 1.77 -5.15 -2.95
N GLU A 48 0.81 -4.36 -3.46
CA GLU A 48 -0.10 -4.75 -4.52
C GLU A 48 0.67 -5.02 -5.82
N ASP A 49 1.64 -4.18 -6.17
CA ASP A 49 2.49 -4.34 -7.36
C ASP A 49 3.35 -5.61 -7.30
N LEU A 50 4.02 -5.85 -6.17
CA LEU A 50 4.80 -7.08 -5.96
C LEU A 50 3.92 -8.33 -6.03
N THR A 51 2.69 -8.24 -5.53
CA THR A 51 1.71 -9.32 -5.58
C THR A 51 1.28 -9.58 -7.03
N ALA A 52 0.96 -8.53 -7.78
CA ALA A 52 0.61 -8.64 -9.20
C ALA A 52 1.75 -9.27 -10.00
N PHE A 53 3.00 -8.83 -9.79
CA PHE A 53 4.16 -9.43 -10.45
C PHE A 53 4.28 -10.93 -10.16
N THR A 54 4.11 -11.32 -8.90
CA THR A 54 4.22 -12.73 -8.48
C THR A 54 3.11 -13.59 -9.09
N GLN A 55 1.87 -13.08 -9.13
CA GLN A 55 0.73 -13.81 -9.70
C GLN A 55 0.88 -14.01 -11.21
N ARG A 56 1.47 -13.03 -11.89
CA ARG A 56 1.62 -13.00 -13.36
C ARG A 56 2.85 -13.75 -13.86
N VAL A 57 3.67 -14.32 -12.98
CA VAL A 57 4.92 -15.02 -13.36
C VAL A 57 4.69 -16.19 -14.31
N ASN A 58 3.50 -16.82 -14.26
CA ASN A 58 3.13 -17.95 -15.09
C ASN A 58 2.22 -17.56 -16.27
N GLU A 59 1.93 -16.26 -16.47
CA GLU A 59 1.16 -15.83 -17.64
C GLU A 59 1.98 -16.07 -18.91
N PRO A 60 1.37 -16.61 -19.98
CA PRO A 60 2.05 -16.75 -21.25
C PRO A 60 2.39 -15.37 -21.82
N THR A 61 3.54 -15.28 -22.49
CA THR A 61 3.90 -14.07 -23.23
C THR A 61 2.96 -13.90 -24.42
N LEU A 62 2.37 -12.72 -24.56
CA LEU A 62 1.53 -12.35 -25.70
C LEU A 62 2.37 -11.55 -26.71
N THR A 63 2.30 -11.90 -27.98
CA THR A 63 2.93 -11.08 -29.02
C THR A 63 2.16 -9.77 -29.21
N TYR A 64 2.84 -8.78 -29.80
CA TYR A 64 2.21 -7.50 -30.08
C TYR A 64 1.01 -7.62 -31.04
N GLU A 65 1.10 -8.51 -32.02
CA GLU A 65 0.04 -8.76 -33.00
C GLU A 65 -1.20 -9.37 -32.34
N GLU A 66 -1.02 -10.39 -31.50
CA GLU A 66 -2.12 -11.02 -30.76
C GLU A 66 -2.80 -10.03 -29.80
N LEU A 67 -2.03 -9.12 -29.18
CA LEU A 67 -2.59 -8.04 -28.34
C LEU A 67 -3.45 -7.07 -29.15
N LEU A 68 -3.01 -6.67 -30.34
CA LEU A 68 -3.78 -5.73 -31.18
C LEU A 68 -5.10 -6.33 -31.66
N ASP A 69 -5.09 -7.61 -32.01
CA ASP A 69 -6.30 -8.29 -32.47
C ASP A 69 -7.30 -8.48 -31.32
N ASP A 70 -6.83 -8.82 -30.11
CA ASP A 70 -7.68 -8.89 -28.91
C ASP A 70 -8.30 -7.52 -28.55
N LEU A 71 -7.51 -6.45 -28.60
CA LEU A 71 -8.00 -5.10 -28.30
C LEU A 71 -9.07 -4.63 -29.29
N LYS A 72 -8.90 -4.90 -30.59
CA LYS A 72 -9.92 -4.63 -31.63
C LYS A 72 -11.19 -5.45 -31.40
N ALA A 73 -11.04 -6.74 -31.07
CA ALA A 73 -12.17 -7.63 -30.81
C ALA A 73 -13.01 -7.16 -29.60
N ASN A 74 -12.36 -6.56 -28.60
CA ASN A 74 -13.00 -6.01 -27.41
C ASN A 74 -13.43 -4.54 -27.55
N GLY A 75 -13.31 -3.95 -28.74
CA GLY A 75 -13.73 -2.55 -29.02
C GLY A 75 -12.93 -1.50 -28.25
N LYS A 76 -11.70 -1.83 -27.83
CA LYS A 76 -10.77 -0.91 -27.16
C LYS A 76 -9.84 -0.18 -28.14
N LEU A 77 -9.93 -0.54 -29.42
CA LEU A 77 -9.34 0.06 -30.63
C LEU A 77 -10.41 0.10 -31.71
#